data_AF-A0A959ISR7-F1
#
_entry.id   AF-A0A959ISR7-F1
#
_cell.length_a   1.000
_cell.length_b   1.000
_cell.length_c   1.000
_cell.angle_alpha   90.00
_cell.angle_beta   90.00
_cell.angle_gamma   90.00
#
_symmetry.space_group_name_H-M   'P 1'
#
loop_
_entity.id
_entity.type
_entity.pdbx_description
1 polymer ?
#
loop_
_entity_poly.entity_id
_entity_poly.type
_entity_poly.pdbx_seq_one_letter_code
_entity_poly.pdbx_strand_id
1 'polypeptide(L)'
;MLSKIIAVPLAIGGLFFLYMTWEVDTDYALYIIPFAVLGAIVFTFSPQIDWWWYHRNPPELEGPIRKLLSDHLAYYTQLSVQNKKLFRERMALYIRAQDFSPMVLDNFPDDLKAIIAAQAVQIGFGQGEFLFAPYEHLILYPEAFPSPQYPVHRHSTEHFEEDGVLMFSARHLMNGFLYPKSYLPIGLYEFARLY
;
A
#
# COMPACT_ATOMS: atom_id res chain seq x y z
N MET A 1 7.07 8.49 7.31
CA MET A 1 8.50 8.41 7.67
C MET A 1 9.16 9.77 7.66
N LEU A 2 9.05 10.56 6.58
CA LEU A 2 9.59 11.92 6.52
C LEU A 2 8.87 12.86 7.49
N SER A 3 7.54 12.75 7.58
CA SER A 3 6.71 13.49 8.55
C SER A 3 7.25 13.35 9.98
N LYS A 4 7.60 12.12 10.38
CA LYS A 4 8.19 11.83 11.69
C LYS A 4 9.55 12.50 11.86
N ILE A 5 10.42 12.45 10.85
CA ILE A 5 11.74 13.10 10.88
C ILE A 5 11.59 14.62 11.06
N ILE A 6 10.62 15.25 10.38
CA ILE A 6 10.32 16.69 10.53
C ILE A 6 9.71 17.00 11.90
N ALA A 7 8.89 16.10 12.45
CA ALA A 7 8.26 16.28 13.75
C ALA A 7 9.26 16.24 14.93
N VAL A 8 10.37 15.48 14.82
CA VAL A 8 11.37 15.38 15.90
C VAL A 8 11.96 16.73 16.32
N PRO A 9 12.57 17.55 15.44
CA PRO A 9 13.11 18.85 15.84
C PRO A 9 12.02 19.80 16.34
N LEU A 10 10.79 19.69 15.85
CA LEU A 10 9.66 20.49 16.34
C LEU A 10 9.30 20.13 17.79
N ALA A 11 9.26 18.83 18.10
CA ALA A 11 9.01 18.34 19.45
C ALA A 11 10.15 18.73 20.41
N ILE A 12 11.42 18.61 19.97
CA ILE A 12 12.58 19.04 20.76
C ILE A 12 12.52 20.54 21.04
N GLY A 13 12.20 21.36 20.04
CA GLY A 13 12.04 22.81 20.22
C GLY A 13 10.93 23.15 21.21
N GLY A 14 9.77 22.50 21.10
CA GLY A 14 8.67 22.67 22.06
C GLY A 14 9.06 22.28 23.49
N LEU A 15 9.75 21.15 23.66
CA LEU A 15 10.24 20.69 24.96
C LEU A 15 11.31 21.63 25.54
N PHE A 16 12.17 22.19 24.70
CA PHE A 16 13.16 23.19 25.11
C PHE A 16 12.48 24.44 25.67
N PHE A 17 11.46 24.98 24.98
CA PHE A 17 10.73 26.15 25.49
C PHE A 17 9.87 25.82 26.71
N LEU A 18 9.36 24.60 26.82
CA LEU A 18 8.71 24.13 28.05
C LEU A 18 9.68 24.14 29.23
N TYR A 19 10.90 23.64 29.03
CA TYR A 19 11.95 23.69 30.06
C TYR A 19 12.32 25.13 30.43
N MET A 20 12.51 26.01 29.45
CA MET A 20 12.77 27.44 29.70
C MET A 20 11.65 28.13 30.46
N THR A 21 10.40 27.74 30.21
CA THR A 21 9.23 28.25 30.94
C THR A 21 9.24 27.83 32.41
N TRP A 22 9.70 26.61 32.69
CA TRP A 22 9.77 26.07 34.03
C TRP A 22 10.94 26.64 34.84
N GLU A 23 12.12 26.75 34.24
CA GLU A 23 13.37 27.08 34.95
C GLU A 23 13.70 28.57 34.94
N VAL A 24 13.32 29.31 33.89
CA VAL A 24 13.79 30.68 33.66
C VAL A 24 12.69 31.72 33.86
N ASP A 25 11.66 31.72 33.00
CA ASP A 25 10.58 32.70 33.05
C ASP A 25 9.31 32.18 32.34
N THR A 26 8.14 32.49 32.91
CA THR A 26 6.83 32.21 32.31
C THR A 26 6.62 32.83 30.93
N ASP A 27 7.31 33.92 30.59
CA ASP A 27 7.19 34.57 29.27
C ASP A 27 7.64 33.66 28.11
N TYR A 28 8.48 32.66 28.39
CA TYR A 28 8.91 31.70 27.37
C TYR A 28 7.78 30.78 26.87
N ALA A 29 6.64 30.72 27.57
CA ALA A 29 5.49 29.91 27.18
C ALA A 29 4.94 30.29 25.80
N LEU A 30 5.03 31.58 25.42
CA LEU A 30 4.55 32.07 24.12
C LEU A 30 5.30 31.39 22.95
N TYR A 31 6.58 31.05 23.15
CA TYR A 31 7.38 30.41 22.11
C TYR A 31 7.05 28.94 21.91
N ILE A 32 6.29 28.30 22.81
CA ILE A 32 5.80 26.93 22.60
C ILE A 32 4.76 26.89 21.45
N ILE A 33 3.96 27.95 21.32
CA ILE A 33 2.85 28.05 20.37
C ILE A 33 3.27 27.75 18.92
N PRO A 34 4.30 28.39 18.32
CA PRO A 34 4.69 28.09 16.95
C PRO A 34 5.11 26.64 16.74
N PHE A 35 5.80 26.00 17.70
CA PHE A 35 6.18 24.59 17.59
C PHE A 35 4.97 23.67 17.67
N ALA A 36 4.01 23.97 18.54
CA ALA A 36 2.75 23.24 18.64
C ALA A 36 1.94 23.34 17.35
N VAL A 37 1.80 24.55 16.79
CA VAL A 37 1.08 24.78 15.52
C VAL A 37 1.76 24.08 14.36
N LEU A 38 3.08 24.22 14.21
CA LEU A 38 3.83 23.53 13.16
C LEU A 38 3.77 22.01 13.33
N GLY A 39 3.85 21.51 14.55
CA GLY A 39 3.70 20.09 14.87
C GLY A 39 2.33 19.55 14.48
N ALA A 40 1.26 20.30 14.77
CA ALA A 40 -0.10 19.97 14.36
C ALA A 40 -0.24 19.92 12.83
N ILE A 41 0.33 20.89 12.11
CA ILE A 41 0.35 20.90 10.63
C ILE A 41 1.06 19.64 10.11
N VAL A 42 2.27 19.33 10.60
CA VAL A 42 3.03 18.15 10.15
C VAL A 42 2.27 16.86 10.46
N PHE A 43 1.58 16.77 11.59
CA PHE A 43 0.77 15.63 11.96
C PHE A 43 -0.43 15.45 11.02
N THR A 44 -1.22 16.52 10.81
CA THR A 44 -2.41 16.51 9.94
C THR A 44 -2.04 16.19 8.49
N PHE A 45 -0.94 16.75 7.98
CA PHE A 45 -0.48 16.51 6.61
C PHE A 45 0.54 15.36 6.50
N SER A 46 0.66 14.52 7.54
CA SER A 46 1.64 13.43 7.55
C SER A 46 1.46 12.44 6.39
N PRO A 47 0.23 12.05 5.97
CA PRO A 47 0.06 11.16 4.82
C PRO A 47 0.56 11.78 3.51
N GLN A 48 0.27 13.06 3.25
CA GLN A 48 0.67 13.75 2.02
C GLN A 48 2.19 13.96 1.96
N ILE A 49 2.80 14.35 3.09
CA ILE A 49 4.25 14.52 3.21
C ILE A 49 4.95 13.18 2.95
N ASP A 50 4.44 12.11 3.57
CA ASP A 50 5.03 10.79 3.43
C ASP A 50 4.82 10.21 2.02
N TRP A 51 3.64 10.37 1.44
CA TRP A 51 3.35 9.93 0.08
C TRP A 51 4.25 10.61 -0.95
N TRP A 52 4.43 11.92 -0.83
CA TRP A 52 5.38 12.69 -1.64
C TRP A 52 6.81 12.16 -1.52
N TRP A 53 7.23 11.82 -0.29
CA TRP A 53 8.55 11.25 -0.07
C TRP A 53 8.70 9.88 -0.73
N TYR A 54 7.71 9.00 -0.60
CA TYR A 54 7.76 7.67 -1.20
C TYR A 54 7.77 7.71 -2.74
N HIS A 55 7.10 8.67 -3.37
CA HIS A 55 7.18 8.86 -4.82
C HIS A 55 8.60 9.14 -5.30
N ARG A 56 9.37 9.87 -4.50
CA ARG A 56 10.77 10.20 -4.81
C ARG A 56 11.75 9.13 -4.36
N ASN A 57 11.41 8.40 -3.31
CA ASN A 57 12.23 7.36 -2.71
C ASN A 57 11.38 6.11 -2.44
N PRO A 58 10.96 5.37 -3.48
CA PRO A 58 10.15 4.18 -3.28
C PRO A 58 10.96 3.15 -2.49
N PRO A 59 10.35 2.47 -1.51
CA PRO A 59 11.07 1.46 -0.75
C PRO A 59 11.40 0.27 -1.64
N GLU A 60 12.54 -0.34 -1.36
CA GLU A 60 12.97 -1.52 -2.07
C GLU A 60 12.17 -2.75 -1.62
N LEU A 61 11.63 -3.52 -2.57
CA LEU A 61 10.96 -4.79 -2.27
C LEU A 61 11.95 -5.80 -1.69
N GLU A 62 11.48 -6.65 -0.78
CA GLU A 62 12.29 -7.68 -0.14
C GLU A 62 12.80 -8.74 -1.12
N GLY A 63 13.92 -9.38 -0.77
CA GLY A 63 14.58 -10.41 -1.59
C GLY A 63 13.65 -11.58 -1.99
N PRO A 64 12.87 -12.17 -1.06
CA PRO A 64 11.94 -13.25 -1.38
C PRO A 64 10.89 -12.85 -2.42
N ILE A 65 10.33 -11.65 -2.32
CA ILE A 65 9.35 -11.12 -3.28
C ILE A 65 9.97 -10.94 -4.66
N ARG A 66 11.21 -10.44 -4.75
CA ARG A 66 11.92 -10.32 -6.04
C ARG A 66 12.14 -11.68 -6.70
N LYS A 67 12.42 -12.71 -5.90
CA LYS A 67 12.57 -14.08 -6.37
C LYS A 67 11.23 -14.63 -6.86
N LEU A 68 10.15 -14.45 -6.10
CA LEU A 68 8.79 -14.82 -6.51
C LEU A 68 8.42 -14.26 -7.89
N LEU A 69 8.70 -12.98 -8.14
CA LEU A 69 8.47 -12.35 -9.44
C LEU A 69 9.32 -12.96 -10.57
N SER A 70 10.59 -13.25 -10.28
CA SER A 70 11.52 -13.79 -11.28
C SER A 70 11.18 -15.24 -11.64
N ASP A 71 10.66 -16.00 -10.67
CA ASP A 71 10.36 -17.42 -10.83
C ASP A 71 8.99 -17.65 -11.50
N HIS A 72 8.00 -16.80 -11.20
CA HIS A 72 6.60 -17.05 -11.59
C HIS A 72 5.99 -16.03 -12.57
N LEU A 73 6.56 -14.83 -12.71
CA LEU A 73 5.94 -13.77 -13.52
C LEU A 73 6.71 -13.52 -14.83
N ALA A 74 6.29 -14.22 -15.89
CA ALA A 74 6.91 -14.12 -17.22
C ALA A 74 6.94 -12.68 -17.79
N TYR A 75 5.91 -11.88 -17.51
CA TYR A 75 5.89 -10.46 -17.91
C TYR A 75 7.08 -9.70 -17.32
N TYR A 76 7.31 -9.85 -16.01
CA TYR A 76 8.39 -9.17 -15.30
C TYR A 76 9.77 -9.61 -15.78
N THR A 77 9.97 -10.89 -16.09
CA THR A 77 11.29 -11.40 -16.54
C THR A 77 11.71 -10.83 -17.89
N GLN A 78 10.76 -10.49 -18.75
CA GLN A 78 10.98 -9.93 -20.08
C GLN A 78 11.25 -8.42 -20.08
N LEU A 79 11.02 -7.73 -18.95
CA LEU A 79 11.29 -6.30 -18.83
C LEU A 79 12.81 -6.00 -18.85
N SER A 80 13.16 -4.82 -19.37
CA SER A 80 14.51 -4.26 -19.27
C SER A 80 14.91 -4.05 -17.81
N VAL A 81 16.20 -3.88 -17.53
CA VAL A 81 16.69 -3.63 -16.16
C VAL A 81 16.03 -2.38 -15.54
N GLN A 82 15.87 -1.31 -16.33
CA GLN A 82 15.19 -0.09 -15.91
C GLN A 82 13.71 -0.37 -15.62
N ASN A 83 13.00 -1.07 -16.52
CA ASN A 83 11.58 -1.35 -16.35
C ASN A 83 11.31 -2.33 -15.19
N LYS A 84 12.21 -3.28 -14.93
CA LYS A 84 12.13 -4.13 -13.74
C LYS A 84 12.23 -3.30 -12.47
N LYS A 85 13.13 -2.30 -12.44
CA LYS A 85 13.23 -1.37 -11.30
C LYS A 85 11.94 -0.59 -11.12
N LEU A 86 11.44 0.05 -12.18
CA LEU A 86 10.19 0.80 -12.15
C LEU A 86 8.99 -0.06 -11.73
N PHE A 87 8.92 -1.30 -12.20
CA PHE A 87 7.88 -2.26 -11.82
C PHE A 87 7.88 -2.52 -10.32
N ARG A 88 9.05 -2.78 -9.73
CA ARG A 88 9.19 -2.99 -8.29
C ARG A 88 8.87 -1.73 -7.48
N GLU A 89 9.31 -0.55 -7.96
CA GLU A 89 9.00 0.74 -7.33
C GLU A 89 7.48 0.98 -7.32
N ARG A 90 6.79 0.74 -8.44
CA ARG A 90 5.32 0.83 -8.52
C ARG A 90 4.62 -0.17 -7.62
N MET A 91 5.10 -1.41 -7.56
CA MET A 91 4.55 -2.41 -6.63
C MET A 91 4.67 -1.96 -5.18
N ALA A 92 5.84 -1.42 -4.81
CA ALA A 92 6.09 -0.93 -3.46
C ALA A 92 5.16 0.24 -3.10
N LEU A 93 4.91 1.15 -4.05
CA LEU A 93 3.95 2.23 -3.88
C LEU A 93 2.51 1.73 -3.83
N TYR A 94 2.14 0.76 -4.69
CA TYR A 94 0.81 0.16 -4.70
C TYR A 94 0.50 -0.50 -3.36
N ILE A 95 1.39 -1.36 -2.85
CA ILE A 95 1.22 -2.01 -1.53
C ILE A 95 1.07 -0.95 -0.42
N ARG A 96 1.69 0.21 -0.55
CA ARG A 96 1.61 1.25 0.47
C ARG A 96 0.35 2.11 0.38
N ALA A 97 -0.23 2.22 -0.81
CA ALA A 97 -1.47 2.96 -1.05
C ALA A 97 -2.71 2.19 -0.62
N GLN A 98 -2.60 0.86 -0.50
CA GLN A 98 -3.73 -0.01 -0.27
C GLN A 98 -3.89 -0.38 1.20
N ASP A 99 -5.14 -0.52 1.63
CA ASP A 99 -5.53 -1.06 2.92
C ASP A 99 -5.81 -2.56 2.78
N PHE A 100 -5.09 -3.38 3.54
CA PHE A 100 -5.13 -4.84 3.43
C PHE A 100 -5.82 -5.45 4.65
N SER A 101 -7.03 -5.94 4.45
CA SER A 101 -7.88 -6.51 5.51
C SER A 101 -8.09 -8.01 5.33
N PRO A 102 -7.49 -8.87 6.17
CA PRO A 102 -7.83 -10.29 6.19
C PRO A 102 -9.18 -10.50 6.89
N MET A 103 -10.07 -11.34 6.34
CA MET A 103 -11.38 -11.57 6.96
C MET A 103 -11.33 -12.62 8.09
N VAL A 104 -10.58 -13.71 7.88
CA VAL A 104 -10.50 -14.84 8.82
C VAL A 104 -9.06 -15.09 9.30
N LEU A 105 -8.08 -14.62 8.54
CA LEU A 105 -6.67 -14.80 8.87
C LEU A 105 -6.23 -13.77 9.91
N ASP A 106 -5.26 -14.13 10.74
CA ASP A 106 -4.69 -13.22 11.74
C ASP A 106 -3.97 -12.03 11.10
N ASN A 107 -3.37 -12.25 9.94
CA ASN A 107 -2.67 -11.23 9.16
C ASN A 107 -2.86 -11.44 7.66
N PHE A 108 -2.65 -10.36 6.89
CA PHE A 108 -2.59 -10.44 5.44
C PHE A 108 -1.16 -10.83 5.02
N PRO A 109 -0.93 -12.02 4.43
CA PRO A 109 0.40 -12.49 4.07
C PRO A 109 1.10 -11.59 3.04
N ASP A 110 2.37 -11.28 3.25
CA ASP A 110 3.11 -10.37 2.38
C ASP A 110 3.30 -10.91 0.95
N ASP A 111 3.41 -12.23 0.79
CA ASP A 111 3.42 -12.88 -0.52
C ASP A 111 2.13 -12.60 -1.32
N LEU A 112 0.97 -12.60 -0.66
CA LEU A 112 -0.31 -12.31 -1.30
C LEU A 112 -0.45 -10.83 -1.64
N LYS A 113 0.03 -9.91 -0.77
CA LYS A 113 0.11 -8.48 -1.10
C LYS A 113 0.95 -8.26 -2.35
N ALA A 114 2.10 -8.93 -2.43
CA ALA A 114 2.99 -8.85 -3.57
C ALA A 114 2.37 -9.42 -4.84
N ILE A 115 1.66 -10.55 -4.76
CA ILE A 115 0.95 -11.15 -5.90
C ILE A 115 -0.11 -10.18 -6.45
N ILE A 116 -0.93 -9.59 -5.58
CA ILE A 116 -1.95 -8.61 -5.98
C ILE A 116 -1.29 -7.40 -6.63
N ALA A 117 -0.28 -6.82 -5.97
CA ALA A 117 0.42 -5.65 -6.47
C ALA A 117 1.12 -5.92 -7.81
N ALA A 118 1.70 -7.09 -8.00
CA ALA A 118 2.35 -7.46 -9.26
C ALA A 118 1.33 -7.52 -10.41
N GLN A 119 0.14 -8.06 -10.17
CA GLN A 119 -0.91 -8.16 -11.17
C GLN A 119 -1.52 -6.79 -11.48
N ALA A 120 -1.77 -5.95 -10.47
CA ALA A 120 -2.22 -4.56 -10.65
C ALA A 120 -1.21 -3.76 -11.49
N VAL A 121 0.06 -3.77 -11.08
CA VAL A 121 1.12 -3.02 -11.77
C VAL A 121 1.37 -3.56 -13.17
N GLN A 122 1.20 -4.85 -13.42
CA GLN A 122 1.29 -5.41 -14.77
C GLN A 122 0.22 -4.83 -15.70
N ILE A 123 -1.03 -4.76 -15.27
CA ILE A 123 -2.12 -4.17 -16.07
C ILE A 123 -1.87 -2.67 -16.28
N GLY A 124 -1.51 -1.95 -15.22
CA GLY A 124 -1.25 -0.51 -15.25
C GLY A 124 0.16 -0.09 -15.71
N PHE A 125 1.01 -1.00 -16.17
CA PHE A 125 2.45 -0.71 -16.30
C PHE A 125 2.75 0.41 -17.31
N GLY A 126 2.00 0.47 -18.41
CA GLY A 126 2.17 1.49 -19.44
C GLY A 126 1.61 2.86 -19.06
N GLN A 127 0.86 2.95 -17.96
CA GLN A 127 0.12 4.15 -17.59
C GLN A 127 0.95 5.10 -16.73
N GLY A 128 0.58 6.39 -16.77
CA GLY A 128 1.12 7.41 -15.85
C GLY A 128 0.64 7.15 -14.42
N GLU A 129 -0.67 6.99 -14.25
CA GLU A 129 -1.32 6.55 -13.02
C GLU A 129 -1.39 5.02 -13.00
N PHE A 130 -0.83 4.39 -11.97
CA PHE A 130 -0.78 2.92 -11.83
C PHE A 130 -1.63 2.41 -10.66
N LEU A 131 -2.25 3.30 -9.89
CA LEU A 131 -3.22 2.97 -8.86
C LEU A 131 -4.61 2.85 -9.50
N PHE A 132 -5.39 1.90 -9.00
CA PHE A 132 -6.75 1.65 -9.48
C PHE A 132 -7.75 2.38 -8.57
N ALA A 133 -7.74 3.71 -8.55
CA ALA A 133 -8.75 4.46 -7.78
C ALA A 133 -10.16 4.23 -8.36
N PRO A 134 -11.22 4.08 -7.54
CA PRO A 134 -11.27 4.27 -6.08
C PRO A 134 -10.95 3.00 -5.25
N TYR A 135 -10.43 1.93 -5.86
CA TYR A 135 -10.20 0.67 -5.18
C TYR A 135 -8.94 0.72 -4.30
N GLU A 136 -9.16 1.04 -3.02
CA GLU A 136 -8.11 1.19 -2.00
C GLU A 136 -8.19 0.10 -0.92
N HIS A 137 -9.31 -0.61 -0.80
CA HIS A 137 -9.53 -1.63 0.22
C HIS A 137 -9.45 -3.04 -0.36
N LEU A 138 -8.47 -3.83 0.09
CA LEU A 138 -8.24 -5.21 -0.34
C LEU A 138 -8.61 -6.19 0.78
N ILE A 139 -9.68 -6.95 0.55
CA ILE A 139 -10.18 -7.97 1.47
C ILE A 139 -9.73 -9.35 1.01
N LEU A 140 -9.20 -10.14 1.94
CA LEU A 140 -8.74 -11.50 1.66
C LEU A 140 -9.53 -12.55 2.44
N TYR A 141 -10.12 -13.47 1.70
CA TYR A 141 -10.75 -14.69 2.22
C TYR A 141 -9.82 -15.89 1.98
N PRO A 142 -9.75 -16.87 2.90
CA PRO A 142 -8.95 -18.07 2.67
C PRO A 142 -9.39 -18.86 1.42
N GLU A 143 -10.71 -18.93 1.23
CA GLU A 143 -11.40 -19.78 0.27
C GLU A 143 -12.42 -18.99 -0.55
N ALA A 144 -13.11 -19.64 -1.50
CA ALA A 144 -14.20 -18.99 -2.23
C ALA A 144 -15.30 -18.56 -1.25
N PHE A 145 -15.77 -17.32 -1.40
CA PHE A 145 -16.56 -16.61 -0.39
C PHE A 145 -17.91 -16.14 -0.96
N PRO A 146 -18.97 -16.09 -0.14
CA PRO A 146 -20.14 -15.28 -0.45
C PRO A 146 -19.86 -13.80 -0.12
N SER A 147 -20.55 -12.89 -0.80
CA SER A 147 -20.51 -11.45 -0.51
C SER A 147 -21.88 -10.94 -0.04
N PRO A 148 -21.96 -9.74 0.57
CA PRO A 148 -23.24 -9.12 0.89
C PRO A 148 -24.17 -8.98 -0.33
N GLN A 149 -23.60 -8.68 -1.50
CA GLN A 149 -24.31 -8.54 -2.77
C GLN A 149 -24.78 -9.89 -3.31
N TYR A 150 -23.99 -10.95 -3.10
CA TYR A 150 -24.26 -12.30 -3.60
C TYR A 150 -24.10 -13.35 -2.48
N PRO A 151 -25.05 -13.44 -1.54
CA PRO A 151 -24.91 -14.28 -0.35
C PRO A 151 -24.99 -15.80 -0.63
N VAL A 152 -25.58 -16.18 -1.77
CA VAL A 152 -25.79 -17.58 -2.17
C VAL A 152 -24.64 -18.11 -3.03
N HIS A 153 -24.01 -17.25 -3.81
CA HIS A 153 -22.97 -17.64 -4.74
C HIS A 153 -21.59 -17.52 -4.10
N ARG A 154 -20.66 -18.37 -4.52
CA ARG A 154 -19.28 -18.32 -4.06
C ARG A 154 -18.39 -17.77 -5.15
N HIS A 155 -17.67 -16.72 -4.81
CA HIS A 155 -16.80 -15.99 -5.70
C HIS A 155 -15.34 -16.27 -5.35
N SER A 156 -14.49 -16.32 -6.37
CA SER A 156 -13.04 -16.34 -6.20
C SER A 156 -12.47 -14.92 -6.15
N THR A 157 -13.17 -13.96 -6.76
CA THR A 157 -12.86 -12.53 -6.82
C THR A 157 -14.15 -11.73 -7.01
N GLU A 158 -14.21 -10.54 -6.44
CA GLU A 158 -15.32 -9.59 -6.60
C GLU A 158 -14.81 -8.16 -6.29
N HIS A 159 -15.42 -7.16 -6.91
CA HIS A 159 -15.20 -5.75 -6.57
C HIS A 159 -16.52 -5.07 -6.21
N PHE A 160 -16.44 -4.04 -5.38
CA PHE A 160 -17.56 -3.18 -5.06
C PHE A 160 -17.09 -1.72 -5.09
N GLU A 161 -17.53 -0.98 -6.13
CA GLU A 161 -17.04 0.36 -6.42
C GLU A 161 -17.47 1.40 -5.38
N GLU A 162 -18.71 1.31 -4.88
CA GLU A 162 -19.26 2.28 -3.91
C GLU A 162 -18.40 2.36 -2.63
N ASP A 163 -17.87 1.22 -2.17
CA ASP A 163 -16.99 1.16 -1.00
C ASP A 163 -15.48 1.12 -1.38
N GLY A 164 -15.13 1.13 -2.68
CA GLY A 164 -13.75 1.03 -3.12
C GLY A 164 -13.06 -0.29 -2.73
N VAL A 165 -13.81 -1.39 -2.73
CA VAL A 165 -13.36 -2.69 -2.22
C VAL A 165 -13.05 -3.67 -3.34
N LEU A 166 -11.95 -4.42 -3.18
CA LEU A 166 -11.59 -5.60 -3.94
C LEU A 166 -11.47 -6.80 -2.99
N MET A 167 -12.16 -7.89 -3.32
CA MET A 167 -12.18 -9.11 -2.51
C MET A 167 -11.55 -10.24 -3.30
N PHE A 168 -10.64 -10.97 -2.66
CA PHE A 168 -9.96 -12.12 -3.27
C PHE A 168 -10.01 -13.36 -2.38
N SER A 169 -10.12 -14.53 -3.02
CA SER A 169 -9.85 -15.81 -2.40
C SER A 169 -8.35 -16.12 -2.49
N ALA A 170 -7.69 -16.27 -1.35
CA ALA A 170 -6.27 -16.56 -1.22
C ALA A 170 -5.86 -17.82 -2.01
N ARG A 171 -6.61 -18.93 -1.89
CA ARG A 171 -6.32 -20.16 -2.63
C ARG A 171 -6.34 -19.95 -4.14
N HIS A 172 -7.35 -19.27 -4.66
CA HIS A 172 -7.50 -19.06 -6.10
C HIS A 172 -6.49 -18.05 -6.63
N LEU A 173 -6.21 -17.00 -5.86
CA LEU A 173 -5.22 -15.98 -6.18
C LEU A 173 -3.82 -16.59 -6.28
N MET A 174 -3.44 -17.40 -5.28
CA MET A 174 -2.14 -18.09 -5.26
C MET A 174 -2.02 -19.08 -6.42
N ASN A 175 -3.02 -19.93 -6.64
CA ASN A 175 -2.99 -20.91 -7.73
C ASN A 175 -2.96 -20.25 -9.11
N GLY A 176 -3.74 -19.19 -9.30
CA GLY A 176 -3.76 -18.43 -10.56
C GLY A 176 -2.44 -17.73 -10.86
N PHE A 177 -1.69 -17.31 -9.82
CA PHE A 177 -0.37 -16.71 -9.99
C PHE A 177 0.74 -17.74 -10.20
N LEU A 178 0.80 -18.81 -9.39
CA LEU A 178 1.88 -19.81 -9.45
C LEU A 178 1.73 -20.76 -10.65
N TYR A 179 0.50 -21.08 -11.04
CA TYR A 179 0.19 -22.06 -12.08
C TYR A 179 -0.74 -21.48 -13.16
N PRO A 180 -0.35 -20.40 -13.86
CA PRO A 180 -1.23 -19.63 -14.75
C PRO A 180 -1.67 -20.41 -16.01
N LYS A 181 -1.06 -21.56 -16.30
CA LYS A 181 -1.48 -22.47 -17.39
C LYS A 181 -2.63 -23.40 -16.99
N SER A 182 -2.84 -23.58 -15.68
CA SER A 182 -3.79 -24.54 -15.13
C SER A 182 -4.95 -23.87 -14.39
N TYR A 183 -4.74 -22.64 -13.92
CA TYR A 183 -5.74 -21.87 -13.18
C TYR A 183 -5.89 -20.48 -13.78
N LEU A 184 -7.10 -19.93 -13.68
CA LEU A 184 -7.38 -18.56 -14.08
C LEU A 184 -6.60 -17.59 -13.15
N PRO A 185 -5.77 -16.68 -13.68
CA PRO A 185 -5.10 -15.65 -12.88
C PRO A 185 -6.09 -14.58 -12.40
N ILE A 186 -6.81 -14.88 -11.32
CA ILE A 186 -8.00 -14.09 -10.92
C ILE A 186 -7.73 -12.61 -10.64
N GLY A 187 -6.54 -12.22 -10.14
CA GLY A 187 -6.27 -10.80 -9.94
C GLY A 187 -5.93 -10.08 -11.25
N LEU A 188 -5.26 -10.71 -12.23
CA LEU A 188 -5.15 -10.12 -13.57
C LEU A 188 -6.53 -9.97 -14.21
N TYR A 189 -7.39 -10.98 -14.06
CA TYR A 189 -8.78 -10.91 -14.53
C TYR A 189 -9.52 -9.75 -13.88
N GLU A 190 -9.42 -9.59 -12.57
CA GLU A 190 -10.13 -8.54 -11.85
C GLU A 190 -9.61 -7.16 -12.24
N PHE A 191 -8.30 -6.92 -12.19
CA PHE A 191 -7.73 -5.63 -12.60
C PHE A 191 -8.00 -5.29 -14.07
N ALA A 192 -8.09 -6.29 -14.95
CA ALA A 192 -8.50 -6.07 -16.34
C ALA A 192 -9.99 -5.68 -16.48
N ARG A 193 -10.85 -6.00 -15.52
CA ARG A 193 -12.25 -5.53 -15.48
C ARG A 193 -12.39 -4.11 -14.96
N LEU A 194 -11.44 -3.68 -14.12
CA LEU A 194 -11.39 -2.32 -13.58
C LEU A 194 -10.75 -1.31 -14.54
N TYR A 195 -10.08 -1.81 -15.58
CA TYR A 195 -9.36 -1.04 -16.59
C TYR A 195 -10.25 -0.72 -17.78
#